data_AF-I3PQ23-F1
#
_entry.id   AF-I3PQ23-F1
#
_cell.length_a   1.000
_cell.length_b   1.000
_cell.length_c   1.000
_cell.angle_alpha   90.00
_cell.angle_beta   90.00
_cell.angle_gamma   90.00
#
_symmetry.space_group_name_H-M   'P 1'
#
loop_
_entity.id
_entity.type
_entity.pdbx_description
1 polymer ?
#
loop_
_entity_poly.entity_id
_entity_poly.type
_entity_poly.pdbx_seq_one_letter_code
_entity_poly.pdbx_strand_id
1 'polypeptide(L)' 'VKSQHTERCIDFLTKELKVSNEKEAAERVFFVSARETLQARIEEAKGNPPHLGAIAEGFQIRYFEFQ' A
#
# COMPACT_ATOMS: atom_id res chain seq x y z
N VAL A 1 -3.16 8.57 12.21
CA VAL A 1 -3.92 7.41 11.67
C VAL A 1 -3.01 6.34 11.10
N LYS A 2 -2.09 6.64 10.15
CA LYS A 2 -1.14 5.64 9.61
C LYS A 2 -0.37 4.88 10.70
N SER A 3 0.26 5.59 11.63
CA SER A 3 1.01 4.99 12.76
C SER A 3 0.18 4.02 13.59
N GLN A 4 -1.06 4.39 13.94
CA GLN A 4 -1.98 3.56 14.71
C GLN A 4 -2.35 2.27 13.98
N HIS A 5 -2.60 2.34 12.67
CA HIS A 5 -2.87 1.15 11.88
C HIS A 5 -1.63 0.25 11.74
N THR A 6 -0.45 0.85 11.55
CA THR A 6 0.82 0.10 11.49
C THR A 6 1.04 -0.68 12.78
N GLU A 7 0.94 -0.03 13.93
CA GLU A 7 1.11 -0.67 15.25
C GLU A 7 0.11 -1.81 15.44
N ARG A 8 -1.17 -1.57 15.17
CA ARG A 8 -2.21 -2.59 15.30
C ARG A 8 -1.97 -3.80 14.40
N CYS A 9 -1.58 -3.60 13.14
CA CYS A 9 -1.32 -4.69 12.22
C CYS A 9 -0.06 -5.49 12.60
N ILE A 10 1.00 -4.82 13.04
CA ILE A 10 2.21 -5.50 13.54
C ILE A 10 1.88 -6.33 14.78
N ASP A 11 1.13 -5.78 15.73
CA ASP A 11 0.71 -6.50 16.93
C ASP A 11 -0.16 -7.71 16.59
N PHE A 12 -1.09 -7.56 15.65
CA PHE A 12 -1.92 -8.66 15.18
C PHE A 12 -1.08 -9.81 14.59
N LEU A 13 -0.11 -9.50 13.72
CA LEU A 13 0.73 -10.51 13.08
C LEU A 13 1.71 -11.19 14.06
N THR A 14 2.27 -10.43 15.02
CA THR A 14 3.35 -10.90 15.89
C THR A 14 2.88 -11.44 17.23
N LYS A 15 1.91 -10.79 17.88
CA LYS A 15 1.44 -11.13 19.24
C LYS A 15 0.22 -12.03 19.23
N GLU A 16 -0.75 -11.75 18.35
CA GLU A 16 -1.99 -12.52 18.25
C GLU A 16 -1.80 -13.79 17.42
N LEU A 17 -1.39 -13.65 16.15
CA LEU A 17 -1.22 -14.78 15.24
C LEU A 17 0.12 -15.51 15.41
N LYS A 18 1.17 -14.81 15.87
CA LYS A 18 2.52 -15.36 16.09
C LYS A 18 3.12 -16.02 14.83
N VAL A 19 2.85 -15.43 13.66
CA VAL A 19 3.28 -15.96 12.35
C VAL A 19 4.55 -15.29 11.80
N SER A 20 4.99 -14.19 12.41
CA SER A 20 6.19 -13.44 12.02
C SER A 20 6.80 -12.72 13.21
N ASN A 21 8.08 -12.32 13.10
CA ASN A 21 8.66 -11.34 14.02
C ASN A 21 8.31 -9.89 13.61
N GLU A 22 8.62 -8.90 14.46
CA GLU A 22 8.27 -7.50 14.20
C GLU A 22 8.89 -6.93 12.91
N LYS A 23 10.15 -7.30 12.63
CA LYS A 23 10.85 -6.84 11.42
C LYS A 23 10.16 -7.37 10.17
N GLU A 24 9.83 -8.66 10.16
CA GLU A 24 9.08 -9.31 9.10
C GLU A 24 7.67 -8.76 8.93
N ALA A 25 6.98 -8.46 10.04
CA ALA A 25 5.63 -7.91 10.00
C ALA A 25 5.62 -6.49 9.39
N ALA A 26 6.63 -5.68 9.68
CA ALA A 26 6.76 -4.34 9.10
C ALA A 26 6.89 -4.38 7.56
N GLU A 27 7.49 -5.44 7.00
CA GLU A 27 7.60 -5.66 5.55
C GLU A 27 6.34 -6.28 4.92
N ARG A 28 5.29 -6.55 5.72
CA ARG A 28 4.03 -7.18 5.27
C ARG A 28 2.81 -6.26 5.37
N VAL A 29 2.98 -5.05 5.87
CA VAL A 29 1.89 -4.08 6.09
C VAL A 29 2.08 -2.89 5.15
N PHE A 30 1.16 -2.73 4.20
CA PHE A 30 1.23 -1.71 3.16
C PHE A 30 0.04 -0.74 3.24
N PHE A 31 0.27 0.52 2.86
CA PHE A 31 -0.78 1.55 2.79
C PHE A 31 -1.00 2.00 1.35
N VAL A 32 -1.97 1.36 0.69
CA VAL A 32 -2.16 1.46 -0.75
C VAL A 32 -3.60 1.82 -1.14
N SER A 33 -3.81 2.12 -2.42
CA SER A 33 -5.12 2.35 -3.02
C SER A 33 -5.24 1.50 -4.28
N ALA A 34 -5.86 0.32 -4.15
CA ALA A 34 -6.03 -0.61 -5.27
C ALA A 34 -6.80 0.02 -6.45
N ARG A 35 -7.73 0.95 -6.15
CA ARG A 35 -8.47 1.71 -7.17
C ARG A 35 -7.57 2.62 -7.98
N GLU A 36 -6.67 3.37 -7.33
CA GLU A 36 -5.69 4.22 -8.03
C GLU A 36 -4.70 3.38 -8.82
N THR A 37 -4.20 2.28 -8.26
CA THR A 37 -3.30 1.38 -8.98
C THR A 37 -3.97 0.81 -10.23
N LEU A 38 -5.22 0.38 -10.13
CA LEU A 38 -5.96 -0.14 -11.29
C LEU A 38 -6.12 0.93 -12.38
N GLN A 39 -6.51 2.15 -12.01
CA GLN A 39 -6.67 3.25 -12.96
C GLN A 39 -5.33 3.63 -13.61
N ALA A 40 -4.26 3.72 -12.82
CA ALA A 40 -2.91 3.98 -13.33
C ALA A 40 -2.46 2.92 -14.36
N ARG A 41 -2.66 1.63 -14.06
CA ARG A 41 -2.33 0.52 -14.98
C ARG A 41 -3.18 0.53 -16.24
N ILE A 42 -4.44 0.96 -16.15
CA ILE A 42 -5.31 1.14 -17.34
C ILE A 42 -4.77 2.27 -18.23
N GLU A 43 -4.30 3.38 -17.65
CA GLU A 43 -3.72 4.48 -18.43
C GLU A 43 -2.37 4.08 -19.04
N GLU A 44 -1.50 3.38 -18.30
CA GLU A 44 -0.26 2.81 -18.84
C GLU A 44 -0.54 1.86 -20.02
N ALA A 45 -1.55 1.00 -19.91
CA ALA A 45 -1.95 0.08 -20.98
C ALA A 45 -2.45 0.80 -22.25
N LYS A 46 -2.94 2.04 -22.13
CA LYS A 46 -3.30 2.91 -23.26
C LYS A 46 -2.11 3.70 -23.82
N GLY A 47 -0.92 3.59 -23.21
CA GLY A 47 0.27 4.38 -23.54
C GLY A 47 0.29 5.77 -22.88
N ASN A 48 -0.60 6.02 -21.92
CA ASN A 48 -0.67 7.27 -21.18
C ASN A 48 0.17 7.21 -19.89
N PRO A 49 0.54 8.37 -19.33
CA PRO A 49 1.18 8.41 -18.02
C PRO A 49 0.28 7.91 -16.87
N PRO A 50 0.78 7.09 -15.93
CA PRO A 50 -0.01 6.50 -14.84
C PRO A 50 -0.66 7.53 -13.88
N HIS A 51 -0.07 8.71 -13.73
CA HIS A 51 -0.62 9.76 -12.86
C HIS A 51 -1.97 10.31 -13.33
N LEU A 52 -2.38 10.04 -14.57
CA LEU A 52 -3.74 10.35 -15.04
C LEU A 52 -4.82 9.50 -14.32
N GLY A 53 -4.43 8.40 -13.69
CA GLY A 53 -5.28 7.59 -12.81
C GLY A 53 -5.26 8.00 -11.33
N ALA A 54 -4.61 9.13 -10.99
CA ALA A 54 -4.54 9.61 -9.61
C ALA A 54 -5.91 10.14 -9.14
N ILE A 55 -6.27 9.85 -7.89
CA ILE A 55 -7.56 10.28 -7.30
C ILE A 55 -7.34 11.34 -6.21
N ALA A 56 -6.20 11.27 -5.52
CA ALA A 56 -5.86 12.21 -4.48
C ALA A 56 -4.35 12.50 -4.45
N GLU A 57 -3.97 13.56 -3.75
CA GLU A 57 -2.57 13.87 -3.47
C GLU A 57 -1.83 12.67 -2.85
N GLY A 58 -0.53 12.55 -3.14
CA GLY A 58 0.28 11.42 -2.68
C GLY A 58 0.09 10.12 -3.47
N PHE A 59 -0.53 10.18 -4.66
CA PHE A 59 -0.66 9.05 -5.58
C PHE A 59 0.65 8.29 -5.78
N GLN A 60 1.75 9.01 -6.07
CA GLN A 60 3.06 8.38 -6.34
C GLN A 60 3.53 7.49 -5.19
N ILE A 61 3.34 7.92 -3.93
CA ILE A 61 3.73 7.15 -2.75
C ILE A 61 2.92 5.86 -2.69
N ARG A 62 1.59 5.94 -2.83
CA ARG A 62 0.71 4.77 -2.79
C ARG A 62 0.91 3.83 -3.98
N TYR A 63 1.21 4.38 -5.15
CA TYR A 63 1.47 3.61 -6.35
C TYR A 63 2.80 2.87 -6.24
N PHE A 64 3.86 3.52 -5.79
CA PHE A 64 5.16 2.89 -5.56
C PHE A 64 5.10 1.81 -4.48
N GLU A 65 4.42 2.07 -3.36
CA GLU A 65 4.20 1.09 -2.28
C GLU A 65 3.45 -0.18 -2.76
N PHE A 66 2.66 -0.07 -3.84
CA PHE A 66 1.92 -1.21 -4.40
C PHE A 66 2.78 -2.09 -5.34
N GLN A 67 3.85 -1.54 -5.93
CA GLN A 67 4.70 -2.25 -6.91
C GLN A 67 5.71 -3.15 -6.22
#